data_AF-A0A3D3GQ95-F1
#
_entry.id   AF-A0A3D3GQ95-F1
#
_cell.length_a   1.000
_cell.length_b   1.000
_cell.length_c   1.000
_cell.angle_alpha   90.00
_cell.angle_beta   90.00
_cell.angle_gamma   90.00
#
_symmetry.space_group_name_H-M   'P 1'
#
loop_
_entity.id
_entity.type
_entity.pdbx_description
1 polymer ?
#
loop_
_entity_poly.entity_id
_entity_poly.type
_entity_poly.pdbx_seq_one_letter_code
_entity_poly.pdbx_strand_id
1 'polypeptide(L)'
;KHKTCILGSAEAALKMEPSLEKEGLIGAVLVWDHTTDDLALVRRIIQTAQSLGAKAMEHSPVTSYLYDSVKKIFTVKVSGTVYYAKHIINAGGAWADQIRSSATHEPSEMIVPVAGAHIQAPIFSRNSCILQAPDNRIFFIINRGGQARIGTTERIEKNPDHVAATKEEVDYLLAGVRTFFPDTAPSKEKIISTDAGIRPLAKPARTTAPEKISREHEFIKDKNGAIHVLGVKLTDHRRAARELLKRYFSV
;
A
#
# COMPACT_ATOMS: atom_id res chain seq x y z
N LYS A 1 -0.48 -28.75 5.74
CA LYS A 1 0.60 -27.73 5.68
C LYS A 1 1.09 -27.68 4.25
N HIS A 2 0.71 -26.64 3.53
CA HIS A 2 1.19 -26.42 2.17
C HIS A 2 2.71 -26.14 2.21
N LYS A 3 3.48 -26.82 1.36
CA LYS A 3 4.94 -26.63 1.26
C LYS A 3 5.24 -25.95 -0.08
N THR A 4 6.18 -25.01 -0.06
CA THR A 4 6.81 -24.48 -1.28
C THR A 4 7.36 -25.65 -2.09
N CYS A 5 7.09 -25.65 -3.39
CA CYS A 5 7.54 -26.69 -4.30
C CYS A 5 8.40 -26.07 -5.40
N ILE A 6 9.62 -26.58 -5.57
CA ILE A 6 10.49 -26.15 -6.66
C ILE A 6 10.16 -27.01 -7.88
N LEU A 7 9.64 -26.39 -8.93
CA LEU A 7 9.43 -27.01 -10.23
C LEU A 7 10.72 -26.84 -11.03
N GLY A 8 11.70 -27.70 -10.73
CA GLY A 8 13.09 -27.59 -11.20
C GLY A 8 13.32 -27.87 -12.68
N SER A 9 12.27 -27.87 -13.52
CA SER A 9 12.40 -28.00 -14.98
C SER A 9 11.38 -27.13 -15.72
N ALA A 10 11.76 -26.69 -16.91
CA ALA A 10 10.89 -25.95 -17.82
C ALA A 10 9.61 -26.74 -18.16
N GLU A 11 9.72 -28.04 -18.39
CA GLU A 11 8.59 -28.92 -18.67
C GLU A 11 7.57 -28.93 -17.52
N ALA A 12 8.05 -29.02 -16.27
CA ALA A 12 7.17 -29.00 -15.10
C ALA A 12 6.48 -27.63 -14.93
N ALA A 13 7.20 -26.54 -15.20
CA ALA A 13 6.63 -25.19 -15.19
C ALA A 13 5.55 -25.03 -16.28
N LEU A 14 5.82 -25.44 -17.52
CA LEU A 14 4.87 -25.37 -18.64
C LEU A 14 3.66 -26.28 -18.45
N LYS A 15 3.78 -27.40 -17.73
CA LYS A 15 2.63 -28.21 -17.35
C LYS A 15 1.67 -27.47 -16.41
N MET A 16 2.21 -26.61 -15.55
CA MET A 16 1.42 -25.80 -14.61
C MET A 16 0.87 -24.55 -15.28
N GLU A 17 1.68 -23.88 -16.10
CA GLU A 17 1.31 -22.67 -16.84
C GLU A 17 1.76 -22.78 -18.31
N PRO A 18 0.92 -23.37 -19.19
CA PRO A 18 1.29 -23.65 -20.59
C PRO A 18 1.55 -22.42 -21.45
N SER A 19 1.05 -21.27 -21.03
CA SER A 19 1.11 -20.00 -21.76
C SER A 19 2.38 -19.18 -21.48
N LEU A 20 3.30 -19.70 -20.64
CA LEU A 20 4.58 -19.06 -20.39
C LEU A 20 5.48 -19.08 -21.63
N GLU A 21 6.30 -18.04 -21.77
CA GLU A 21 7.44 -18.01 -22.68
C GLU A 21 8.35 -19.22 -22.41
N LYS A 22 8.69 -19.94 -23.49
CA LYS A 22 9.45 -21.19 -23.44
C LYS A 22 10.94 -20.93 -23.54
N GLU A 23 11.34 -19.92 -24.32
CA GLU A 23 12.74 -19.58 -24.50
C GLU A 23 13.34 -19.03 -23.19
N GLY A 24 14.46 -19.60 -22.76
CA GLY A 24 15.13 -19.20 -21.52
C GLY A 24 14.45 -19.65 -20.22
N LEU A 25 13.30 -20.32 -20.27
CA LEU A 25 12.65 -20.88 -19.08
C LEU A 25 13.45 -22.08 -18.56
N ILE A 26 13.93 -21.99 -17.32
CA ILE A 26 14.67 -23.07 -16.66
C ILE A 26 13.82 -23.85 -15.64
N GLY A 27 12.72 -23.26 -15.16
CA GLY A 27 11.84 -23.82 -14.14
C GLY A 27 10.99 -22.75 -13.46
N ALA A 28 10.32 -23.13 -12.37
CA ALA A 28 9.49 -22.22 -11.57
C ALA A 28 9.47 -22.61 -10.09
N VAL A 29 8.97 -21.73 -9.22
CA VAL A 29 8.73 -22.02 -7.81
C VAL A 29 7.25 -21.81 -7.50
N LEU A 30 6.61 -22.85 -6.98
CA LEU A 30 5.25 -22.76 -6.48
C LEU A 30 5.29 -22.32 -5.01
N VAL A 31 4.70 -21.16 -4.75
CA VAL A 31 4.55 -20.59 -3.41
C VAL A 31 3.08 -20.53 -3.02
N TRP A 32 2.82 -20.51 -1.72
CA TRP A 32 1.48 -20.34 -1.17
C TRP A 32 1.40 -18.96 -0.53
N ASP A 33 0.39 -18.20 -0.92
CA ASP A 33 0.14 -16.85 -0.40
C ASP A 33 -1.37 -16.63 -0.25
N HIS A 34 -1.76 -15.52 0.37
CA HIS A 34 -3.15 -15.17 0.61
C HIS A 34 -3.53 -13.90 -0.13
N THR A 35 -4.77 -13.86 -0.61
CA THR A 35 -5.41 -12.62 -1.03
C THR A 35 -6.37 -12.16 0.06
N THR A 36 -6.61 -10.86 0.13
CA THR A 36 -7.58 -10.27 1.06
C THR A 36 -8.42 -9.24 0.34
N ASP A 37 -9.57 -8.94 0.92
CA ASP A 37 -10.31 -7.71 0.65
C ASP A 37 -9.85 -6.66 1.66
N ASP A 38 -9.15 -5.65 1.19
CA ASP A 38 -8.55 -4.59 2.02
C ASP A 38 -9.62 -3.68 2.64
N LEU A 39 -10.61 -3.28 1.84
CA LEU A 39 -11.73 -2.47 2.32
C LEU A 39 -12.59 -3.21 3.36
N ALA A 40 -12.92 -4.48 3.12
CA ALA A 40 -13.68 -5.27 4.08
C ALA A 40 -12.89 -5.48 5.39
N LEU A 41 -11.57 -5.67 5.31
CA LEU A 41 -10.70 -5.77 6.48
C LEU A 41 -10.75 -4.48 7.31
N VAL A 42 -10.58 -3.31 6.69
CA VAL A 42 -10.65 -2.01 7.39
C VAL A 42 -12.01 -1.80 8.04
N ARG A 43 -13.11 -2.06 7.30
CA ARG A 43 -14.48 -1.95 7.84
C ARG A 43 -14.68 -2.84 9.05
N ARG A 44 -14.19 -4.08 9.01
CA ARG A 44 -14.31 -5.02 10.14
C ARG A 44 -13.54 -4.54 11.37
N ILE A 45 -12.36 -3.95 11.19
CA ILE A 45 -11.57 -3.36 12.28
C ILE A 45 -12.35 -2.20 12.93
N ILE A 46 -12.89 -1.28 12.12
CA ILE A 46 -13.67 -0.13 12.60
C ILE A 46 -14.92 -0.60 13.36
N GLN A 47 -15.68 -1.54 12.80
CA GLN A 47 -16.87 -2.12 13.45
C GLN A 47 -16.54 -2.78 14.78
N THR A 48 -15.42 -3.50 14.84
CA THR A 48 -14.94 -4.11 16.09
C THR A 48 -14.62 -3.03 17.12
N ALA A 49 -13.90 -1.98 16.74
CA ALA A 49 -13.61 -0.85 17.63
C ALA A 49 -14.89 -0.17 18.15
N GLN A 50 -15.90 0.04 17.28
CA GLN A 50 -17.19 0.60 17.67
C GLN A 50 -17.95 -0.30 18.66
N SER A 51 -17.94 -1.62 18.44
CA SER A 51 -18.55 -2.59 19.37
C SER A 51 -17.89 -2.58 20.76
N LEU A 52 -16.64 -2.11 20.84
CA LEU A 52 -15.88 -1.94 22.07
C LEU A 52 -15.99 -0.50 22.64
N GLY A 53 -16.86 0.35 22.09
CA GLY A 53 -17.16 1.69 22.60
C GLY A 53 -16.39 2.83 21.93
N ALA A 54 -15.58 2.58 20.89
CA ALA A 54 -14.94 3.64 20.14
C ALA A 54 -15.97 4.42 19.29
N LYS A 55 -15.79 5.74 19.17
CA LYS A 55 -16.52 6.57 18.21
C LYS A 55 -15.71 6.67 16.93
N ALA A 56 -16.32 6.31 15.80
CA ALA A 56 -15.73 6.48 14.47
C ALA A 56 -16.60 7.46 13.67
N MET A 57 -15.95 8.34 12.92
CA MET A 57 -16.59 9.36 12.09
C MET A 57 -15.96 9.32 10.69
N GLU A 58 -16.80 9.17 9.68
CA GLU A 58 -16.42 9.30 8.27
C GLU A 58 -16.79 10.69 7.76
N HIS A 59 -16.27 11.10 6.59
CA HIS A 59 -16.51 12.43 6.01
C HIS A 59 -16.24 13.59 6.99
N SER A 60 -15.27 13.39 7.88
CA SER A 60 -14.98 14.26 9.03
C SER A 60 -13.52 14.72 8.99
N PRO A 61 -13.13 15.55 8.00
CA PRO A 61 -11.74 15.99 7.88
C PRO A 61 -11.27 16.76 9.11
N VAL A 62 -10.08 16.41 9.59
CA VAL A 62 -9.34 17.19 10.59
C VAL A 62 -8.70 18.37 9.86
N THR A 63 -9.14 19.59 10.19
CA THR A 63 -8.63 20.81 9.53
C THR A 63 -7.50 21.46 10.30
N SER A 64 -7.44 21.26 11.62
CA SER A 64 -6.29 21.63 12.43
C SER A 64 -6.28 20.91 13.77
N TYR A 65 -5.11 20.85 14.41
CA TYR A 65 -4.99 20.53 15.83
C TYR A 65 -3.90 21.38 16.48
N LEU A 66 -4.08 21.73 17.75
CA LEU A 66 -3.16 22.55 18.54
C LEU A 66 -2.98 21.96 19.93
N TYR A 67 -1.76 21.97 20.44
CA TYR A 67 -1.46 21.55 21.81
C TYR A 67 -1.35 22.75 22.74
N ASP A 68 -2.10 22.72 23.84
CA ASP A 68 -1.99 23.66 24.95
C ASP A 68 -1.05 23.06 26.01
N SER A 69 0.16 23.63 26.15
CA SER A 69 1.17 23.13 27.09
C SER A 69 0.82 23.36 28.56
N VAL A 70 -0.01 24.36 28.85
CA VAL A 70 -0.46 24.69 30.22
C VAL A 70 -1.54 23.70 30.64
N LYS A 71 -2.54 23.47 29.78
CA LYS A 71 -3.64 22.54 30.04
C LYS A 71 -3.30 21.08 29.74
N LYS A 72 -2.17 20.83 29.06
CA LYS A 72 -1.71 19.51 28.61
C LYS A 72 -2.78 18.76 27.80
N ILE A 73 -3.43 19.48 26.88
CA ILE A 73 -4.52 18.94 26.06
C ILE A 73 -4.43 19.43 24.63
N PHE A 74 -4.83 18.59 23.69
CA PHE A 74 -5.02 18.97 22.30
C PHE A 74 -6.42 19.51 22.08
N THR A 75 -6.52 20.57 21.28
CA THR A 75 -7.74 21.02 20.63
C THR A 75 -7.69 20.58 19.17
N VAL A 76 -8.71 19.88 18.69
CA VAL A 76 -8.78 19.36 17.30
C VAL A 76 -10.04 19.89 16.64
N LYS A 77 -9.90 20.49 15.45
CA LYS A 77 -11.02 20.94 14.63
C LYS A 77 -11.36 19.87 13.59
N VAL A 78 -12.60 19.38 13.64
CA VAL A 78 -13.12 18.35 12.74
C VAL A 78 -14.41 18.86 12.13
N SER A 79 -14.43 19.10 10.82
CA SER A 79 -15.61 19.65 10.11
C SER A 79 -16.25 20.87 10.81
N GLY A 80 -15.44 21.79 11.34
CA GLY A 80 -15.92 22.97 12.06
C GLY A 80 -16.30 22.75 13.53
N THR A 81 -16.34 21.50 14.00
CA THR A 81 -16.57 21.16 15.42
C THR A 81 -15.26 21.03 16.17
N VAL A 82 -15.22 21.48 17.43
CA VAL A 82 -14.05 21.40 18.29
C VAL A 82 -14.13 20.19 19.22
N TYR A 83 -13.05 19.42 19.26
CA TYR A 83 -12.86 18.29 20.16
C TYR A 83 -11.61 18.51 21.02
N TYR A 84 -11.59 17.87 22.19
CA TYR A 84 -10.45 17.87 23.08
C TYR A 84 -9.91 16.45 23.27
N ALA A 85 -8.59 16.29 23.21
CA ALA A 85 -7.94 14.98 23.32
C ALA A 85 -6.66 15.08 24.15
N LYS A 86 -6.38 14.05 24.96
CA LYS A 86 -5.09 13.94 25.68
C LYS A 86 -3.94 13.52 24.77
N HIS A 87 -4.26 12.78 23.70
CA HIS A 87 -3.30 12.21 22.76
C HIS A 87 -3.82 12.34 21.34
N ILE A 88 -2.92 12.52 20.37
CA ILE A 88 -3.20 12.47 18.94
C ILE A 88 -2.30 11.41 18.31
N ILE A 89 -2.91 10.53 17.51
CA ILE A 89 -2.22 9.62 16.60
C ILE A 89 -2.61 10.03 15.18
N ASN A 90 -1.64 10.51 14.42
CA ASN A 90 -1.79 10.78 12.99
C ASN A 90 -1.42 9.50 12.23
N ALA A 91 -2.45 8.74 11.84
CA ALA A 91 -2.37 7.58 10.95
C ALA A 91 -2.90 7.90 9.54
N GLY A 92 -2.66 9.13 9.06
CA GLY A 92 -3.21 9.64 7.80
C GLY A 92 -2.60 9.07 6.52
N GLY A 93 -1.67 8.12 6.61
CA GLY A 93 -1.05 7.50 5.44
C GLY A 93 -0.42 8.53 4.50
N ALA A 94 -0.85 8.55 3.24
CA ALA A 94 -0.37 9.50 2.23
C ALA A 94 -0.65 10.98 2.57
N TRP A 95 -1.59 11.25 3.48
CA TRP A 95 -1.91 12.59 3.98
C TRP A 95 -1.17 12.94 5.28
N ALA A 96 -0.28 12.09 5.80
CA ALA A 96 0.37 12.30 7.10
C ALA A 96 1.08 13.66 7.21
N ASP A 97 1.78 14.07 6.15
CA ASP A 97 2.47 15.36 6.08
C ASP A 97 1.51 16.54 6.01
N GLN A 98 0.41 16.42 5.27
CA GLN A 98 -0.61 17.48 5.19
C GLN A 98 -1.25 17.70 6.57
N ILE A 99 -1.64 16.62 7.25
CA ILE A 99 -2.23 16.67 8.60
C ILE A 99 -1.24 17.29 9.60
N ARG A 100 0.05 16.91 9.56
CA ARG A 100 1.08 17.49 10.44
C ARG A 100 1.26 18.98 10.17
N SER A 101 1.36 19.36 8.90
CA SER A 101 1.58 20.76 8.50
C SER A 101 0.45 21.67 8.98
N SER A 102 -0.80 21.18 8.97
CA SER A 102 -1.96 21.90 9.52
C SER A 102 -1.87 22.20 11.02
N ALA A 103 -1.08 21.45 11.79
CA ALA A 103 -0.92 21.67 13.22
C ALA A 103 0.28 22.54 13.57
N THR A 104 1.42 22.30 12.92
CA THR A 104 2.64 23.07 13.17
C THR A 104 2.63 24.40 12.44
N HIS A 105 1.80 24.57 11.41
CA HIS A 105 1.89 25.66 10.43
C HIS A 105 3.28 25.71 9.76
N GLU A 106 3.98 24.57 9.73
CA GLU A 106 5.31 24.39 9.14
C GLU A 106 5.23 23.27 8.09
N PRO A 107 5.95 23.37 6.96
CA PRO A 107 6.03 22.27 6.00
C PRO A 107 6.50 20.96 6.64
N SER A 108 5.92 19.85 6.19
CA SER A 108 6.26 18.50 6.64
C SER A 108 6.72 17.65 5.47
N GLU A 109 7.81 16.91 5.66
CA GLU A 109 8.36 15.95 4.69
C GLU A 109 8.76 14.64 5.40
N MET A 110 7.86 14.09 6.20
CA MET A 110 8.07 12.82 6.89
C MET A 110 8.00 11.63 5.93
N ILE A 111 7.33 11.77 4.78
CA ILE A 111 7.16 10.69 3.82
C ILE A 111 7.75 11.00 2.45
N VAL A 112 8.13 9.94 1.74
CA VAL A 112 8.30 9.95 0.28
C VAL A 112 7.10 9.22 -0.32
N PRO A 113 6.20 9.95 -1.00
CA PRO A 113 4.97 9.37 -1.52
C PRO A 113 5.22 8.70 -2.88
N VAL A 114 5.16 7.37 -2.89
CA VAL A 114 5.39 6.55 -4.09
C VAL A 114 4.07 5.96 -4.55
N ALA A 115 3.52 6.48 -5.65
CA ALA A 115 2.36 5.89 -6.30
C ALA A 115 2.71 4.57 -7.00
N GLY A 116 1.78 3.63 -6.98
CA GLY A 116 1.83 2.44 -7.81
C GLY A 116 0.46 2.11 -8.37
N ALA A 117 0.43 1.75 -9.64
CA ALA A 117 -0.75 1.41 -10.40
C ALA A 117 -0.96 -0.11 -10.51
N HIS A 118 -2.20 -0.49 -10.79
CA HIS A 118 -2.61 -1.80 -11.25
C HIS A 118 -3.56 -1.66 -12.43
N ILE A 119 -3.60 -2.70 -13.27
CA ILE A 119 -4.60 -2.86 -14.32
C ILE A 119 -5.41 -4.13 -14.08
N GLN A 120 -6.68 -4.09 -14.46
CA GLN A 120 -7.59 -5.22 -14.39
C GLN A 120 -7.93 -5.68 -15.80
N ALA A 121 -7.81 -6.99 -16.07
CA ALA A 121 -8.06 -7.59 -17.37
C ALA A 121 -8.80 -8.93 -17.23
N PRO A 122 -9.35 -9.50 -18.32
CA PRO A 122 -9.78 -10.90 -18.35
C PRO A 122 -8.64 -11.83 -17.93
N ILE A 123 -8.99 -12.97 -17.32
CA ILE A 123 -7.98 -13.98 -16.95
C ILE A 123 -7.33 -14.54 -18.22
N PHE A 124 -6.00 -14.50 -18.27
CA PHE A 124 -5.20 -15.01 -19.39
C PHE A 124 -4.11 -16.00 -18.95
N SER A 125 -3.86 -16.11 -17.64
CA SER A 125 -2.98 -17.12 -17.04
C SER A 125 -3.79 -18.15 -16.25
N ARG A 126 -3.33 -19.39 -16.19
CA ARG A 126 -3.96 -20.44 -15.38
C ARG A 126 -3.77 -20.21 -13.88
N ASN A 127 -2.62 -19.65 -13.48
CA ASN A 127 -2.26 -19.39 -12.10
C ASN A 127 -1.97 -17.91 -11.87
N SER A 128 -2.03 -17.50 -10.60
CA SER A 128 -1.40 -16.25 -10.17
C SER A 128 0.12 -16.39 -10.22
N CYS A 129 0.80 -15.34 -10.69
CA CYS A 129 2.24 -15.37 -10.93
C CYS A 129 2.95 -14.24 -10.18
N ILE A 130 4.17 -14.52 -9.73
CA ILE A 130 5.16 -13.54 -9.30
C ILE A 130 6.24 -13.52 -10.36
N LEU A 131 6.45 -12.37 -10.99
CA LEU A 131 7.33 -12.22 -12.15
C LEU A 131 8.32 -11.11 -11.89
N GLN A 132 9.48 -11.21 -12.52
CA GLN A 132 10.52 -10.20 -12.45
C GLN A 132 10.67 -9.54 -13.82
N ALA A 133 10.26 -8.28 -13.94
CA ALA A 133 10.45 -7.50 -15.16
C ALA A 133 11.95 -7.34 -15.49
N PRO A 134 12.30 -7.00 -16.75
CA PRO A 134 13.71 -6.85 -17.18
C PRO A 134 14.53 -5.83 -16.37
N ASP A 135 13.87 -4.87 -15.73
CA ASP A 135 14.48 -3.89 -14.82
C ASP A 135 14.67 -4.42 -13.38
N ASN A 136 14.54 -5.74 -13.19
CA ASN A 136 14.60 -6.48 -11.93
C ASN A 136 13.44 -6.24 -10.97
N ARG A 137 12.40 -5.51 -11.38
CA ARG A 137 11.26 -5.24 -10.50
C ARG A 137 10.31 -6.42 -10.47
N ILE A 138 9.81 -6.72 -9.28
CA ILE A 138 8.79 -7.74 -9.10
C ILE A 138 7.42 -7.13 -9.41
N PHE A 139 6.66 -7.82 -10.25
CA PHE A 139 5.24 -7.57 -10.44
C PHE A 139 4.47 -8.90 -10.33
N PHE A 140 3.17 -8.77 -10.15
CA PHE A 140 2.24 -9.83 -9.84
C PHE A 140 1.13 -9.86 -10.88
N ILE A 141 0.70 -11.07 -11.20
CA ILE A 141 -0.58 -11.36 -11.86
C ILE A 141 -1.40 -12.10 -10.83
N ILE A 142 -2.48 -11.49 -10.33
CA ILE A 142 -3.33 -12.09 -9.30
C ILE A 142 -4.72 -12.35 -9.89
N ASN A 143 -5.05 -13.62 -10.07
CA ASN A 143 -6.38 -14.05 -10.52
C ASN A 143 -7.36 -14.05 -9.33
N ARG A 144 -8.30 -13.10 -9.32
CA ARG A 144 -9.32 -12.98 -8.25
C ARG A 144 -10.62 -12.45 -8.85
N GLY A 145 -11.76 -13.01 -8.42
CA GLY A 145 -13.08 -12.51 -8.82
C GLY A 145 -13.37 -12.59 -10.32
N GLY A 146 -12.79 -13.58 -11.02
CA GLY A 146 -12.98 -13.76 -12.47
C GLY A 146 -12.13 -12.83 -13.35
N GLN A 147 -11.19 -12.10 -12.77
CA GLN A 147 -10.32 -11.17 -13.49
C GLN A 147 -8.85 -11.33 -13.05
N ALA A 148 -7.92 -10.93 -13.90
CA ALA A 148 -6.50 -10.85 -13.60
C ALA A 148 -6.12 -9.42 -13.23
N ARG A 149 -5.58 -9.25 -12.02
CA ARG A 149 -5.01 -7.99 -11.54
C ARG A 149 -3.50 -8.00 -11.79
N ILE A 150 -3.01 -7.04 -12.56
CA ILE A 150 -1.59 -6.94 -12.92
C ILE A 150 -1.00 -5.70 -12.26
N GLY A 151 0.13 -5.83 -11.57
CA GLY A 151 0.84 -4.69 -10.99
C GLY A 151 2.07 -5.09 -10.19
N THR A 152 2.94 -4.18 -9.79
CA THR A 152 2.67 -2.74 -9.69
C THR A 152 3.83 -1.90 -10.20
N THR A 153 3.53 -0.65 -10.52
CA THR A 153 4.49 0.39 -10.88
C THR A 153 4.96 1.18 -9.65
N GLU A 154 5.98 2.04 -9.84
CA GLU A 154 6.42 3.00 -8.84
C GLU A 154 6.78 4.31 -9.55
N ARG A 155 6.21 5.42 -9.04
CA ARG A 155 6.54 6.79 -9.42
C ARG A 155 6.30 7.71 -8.23
N ILE A 156 7.00 8.84 -8.18
CA ILE A 156 6.73 9.85 -7.14
C ILE A 156 5.39 10.54 -7.46
N GLU A 157 4.53 10.68 -6.46
CA GLU A 157 3.25 11.39 -6.55
C GLU A 157 3.03 12.20 -5.29
N LYS A 158 2.97 13.53 -5.39
CA LYS A 158 2.85 14.39 -4.21
C LYS A 158 1.40 14.70 -3.85
N ASN A 159 0.45 14.52 -4.78
CA ASN A 159 -0.95 14.80 -4.52
C ASN A 159 -1.73 13.50 -4.22
N PRO A 160 -2.03 13.21 -2.94
CA PRO A 160 -2.78 12.00 -2.57
C PRO A 160 -4.26 12.04 -2.95
N ASP A 161 -4.84 13.20 -3.26
CA ASP A 161 -6.27 13.33 -3.55
C ASP A 161 -6.63 12.87 -4.98
N HIS A 162 -5.68 12.90 -5.90
CA HIS A 162 -5.92 12.68 -7.33
C HIS A 162 -4.88 11.74 -7.96
N VAL A 163 -4.82 10.51 -7.46
CA VAL A 163 -3.90 9.48 -7.95
C VAL A 163 -4.60 8.61 -8.98
N ALA A 164 -4.05 8.58 -10.19
CA ALA A 164 -4.52 7.71 -11.26
C ALA A 164 -3.33 6.99 -11.92
N ALA A 165 -3.60 5.83 -12.52
CA ALA A 165 -2.63 5.14 -13.36
C ALA A 165 -2.37 5.97 -14.62
N THR A 166 -1.10 6.21 -14.94
CA THR A 166 -0.76 6.91 -16.19
C THR A 166 -0.75 5.96 -17.38
N LYS A 167 -0.75 6.52 -18.60
CA LYS A 167 -0.64 5.74 -19.83
C LYS A 167 0.68 4.94 -19.86
N GLU A 168 1.75 5.56 -19.41
CA GLU A 168 3.09 4.98 -19.35
C GLU A 168 3.14 3.80 -18.38
N GLU A 169 2.46 3.91 -17.23
CA GLU A 169 2.35 2.81 -16.27
C GLU A 169 1.56 1.62 -16.84
N VAL A 170 0.47 1.89 -17.56
CA VAL A 170 -0.31 0.86 -18.25
C VAL A 170 0.53 0.17 -19.33
N ASP A 171 1.20 0.95 -20.18
CA ASP A 171 2.01 0.42 -21.27
C ASP A 171 3.22 -0.38 -20.74
N TYR A 172 3.82 0.06 -19.62
CA TYR A 172 4.86 -0.67 -18.89
C TYR A 172 4.36 -2.04 -18.39
N LEU A 173 3.21 -2.08 -17.73
CA LEU A 173 2.65 -3.34 -17.20
C LEU A 173 2.29 -4.32 -18.33
N LEU A 174 1.70 -3.84 -19.43
CA LEU A 174 1.39 -4.69 -20.59
C LEU A 174 2.66 -5.22 -21.26
N ALA A 175 3.69 -4.38 -21.41
CA ALA A 175 4.98 -4.80 -21.94
C ALA A 175 5.62 -5.88 -21.05
N GLY A 176 5.62 -5.67 -19.73
CA GLY A 176 6.12 -6.65 -18.76
C GLY A 176 5.35 -7.98 -18.79
N VAL A 177 4.03 -7.96 -18.96
CA VAL A 177 3.26 -9.21 -19.10
C VAL A 177 3.60 -9.95 -20.40
N ARG A 178 3.76 -9.22 -21.52
CA ARG A 178 4.07 -9.83 -22.83
C ARG A 178 5.40 -10.55 -22.88
N THR A 179 6.39 -10.18 -22.05
CA THR A 179 7.65 -10.92 -21.98
C THR A 179 7.49 -12.33 -21.39
N PHE A 180 6.44 -12.56 -20.59
CA PHE A 180 6.17 -13.85 -19.98
C PHE A 180 5.01 -14.61 -20.64
N PHE A 181 4.08 -13.88 -21.27
CA PHE A 181 2.86 -14.42 -21.87
C PHE A 181 2.67 -13.88 -23.30
N PRO A 182 3.60 -14.16 -24.24
CA PRO A 182 3.61 -13.51 -25.56
C PRO A 182 2.29 -13.69 -26.34
N ASP A 183 1.68 -14.87 -26.24
CA ASP A 183 0.50 -15.25 -27.03
C ASP A 183 -0.84 -14.92 -26.33
N THR A 184 -0.83 -14.73 -25.02
CA THR A 184 -2.06 -14.63 -24.21
C THR A 184 -2.20 -13.30 -23.46
N ALA A 185 -1.12 -12.50 -23.38
CA ALA A 185 -1.15 -11.21 -22.74
C ALA A 185 -2.31 -10.34 -23.29
N PRO A 186 -3.07 -9.66 -22.41
CA PRO A 186 -4.20 -8.85 -22.84
C PRO A 186 -3.72 -7.69 -23.72
N SER A 187 -4.54 -7.33 -24.71
CA SER A 187 -4.36 -6.07 -25.43
C SER A 187 -4.87 -4.90 -24.59
N LYS A 188 -4.49 -3.67 -24.96
CA LYS A 188 -4.87 -2.46 -24.22
C LYS A 188 -6.39 -2.27 -24.20
N GLU A 189 -7.05 -2.67 -25.28
CA GLU A 189 -8.51 -2.59 -25.48
C GLU A 189 -9.27 -3.58 -24.59
N LYS A 190 -8.57 -4.59 -24.02
CA LYS A 190 -9.16 -5.57 -23.10
C LYS A 190 -9.00 -5.17 -21.63
N ILE A 191 -8.38 -4.03 -21.33
CA ILE A 191 -8.32 -3.51 -19.97
C ILE A 191 -9.74 -3.12 -19.53
N ILE A 192 -10.15 -3.67 -18.39
CA ILE A 192 -11.46 -3.44 -17.78
C ILE A 192 -11.44 -2.16 -16.95
N SER A 193 -10.39 -1.99 -16.14
CA SER A 193 -10.22 -0.83 -15.27
C SER A 193 -8.76 -0.68 -14.85
N THR A 194 -8.44 0.49 -14.30
CA THR A 194 -7.16 0.78 -13.66
C THR A 194 -7.40 1.37 -12.28
N ASP A 195 -6.44 1.20 -11.39
CA ASP A 195 -6.41 1.89 -10.10
C ASP A 195 -4.97 2.21 -9.72
N ALA A 196 -4.80 3.19 -8.84
CA ALA A 196 -3.51 3.57 -8.31
C ALA A 196 -3.65 4.03 -6.86
N GLY A 197 -2.58 3.88 -6.09
CA GLY A 197 -2.52 4.33 -4.70
C GLY A 197 -1.10 4.71 -4.30
N ILE A 198 -0.99 5.56 -3.28
CA ILE A 198 0.30 6.03 -2.75
C ILE A 198 0.74 5.20 -1.56
N ARG A 199 2.00 4.78 -1.61
CA ARG A 199 2.74 4.21 -0.50
C ARG A 199 3.45 5.36 0.24
N PRO A 200 3.06 5.67 1.50
CA PRO A 200 3.70 6.71 2.30
C PRO A 200 4.96 6.16 2.97
N LEU A 201 6.05 6.07 2.20
CA LEU A 201 7.31 5.51 2.71
C LEU A 201 7.96 6.50 3.67
N ALA A 202 8.45 6.05 4.82
CA ALA A 202 9.13 6.94 5.76
C ALA A 202 10.41 7.50 5.13
N LYS A 203 10.56 8.83 5.12
CA LYS A 203 11.70 9.49 4.48
C LYS A 203 12.99 9.17 5.26
N PRO A 204 13.98 8.50 4.63
CA PRO A 204 15.28 8.30 5.25
C PRO A 204 16.03 9.64 5.34
N ALA A 205 16.89 9.79 6.35
CA ALA A 205 17.67 11.01 6.53
C ALA A 205 18.60 11.40 5.35
N ARG A 206 18.84 10.49 4.38
CA ARG A 206 19.89 10.65 3.35
C ARG A 206 19.50 10.36 1.90
N THR A 207 18.27 9.96 1.58
CA THR A 207 17.90 9.64 0.18
C THR A 207 16.41 9.78 -0.11
N THR A 208 16.07 10.12 -1.36
CA THR A 208 14.71 10.23 -1.88
C THR A 208 14.42 9.22 -3.01
N ALA A 209 15.38 8.35 -3.35
CA ALA A 209 15.22 7.36 -4.41
C ALA A 209 14.29 6.22 -3.94
N PRO A 210 13.11 6.00 -4.57
CA PRO A 210 12.07 5.08 -4.08
C PRO A 210 12.56 3.67 -3.70
N GLU A 211 13.48 3.13 -4.49
CA GLU A 211 14.03 1.78 -4.33
C GLU A 211 14.98 1.64 -3.12
N LYS A 212 15.52 2.75 -2.61
CA LYS A 212 16.47 2.79 -1.48
C LYS A 212 15.83 3.20 -0.16
N ILE A 213 14.53 3.48 -0.16
CA ILE A 213 13.80 3.92 1.03
C ILE A 213 13.35 2.71 1.84
N SER A 214 13.48 2.80 3.17
CA SER A 214 12.99 1.77 4.08
C SER A 214 11.51 1.50 3.84
N ARG A 215 11.16 0.21 3.75
CA ARG A 215 9.76 -0.25 3.63
C ARG A 215 9.20 -0.71 4.97
N GLU A 216 9.89 -0.46 6.08
CA GLU A 216 9.40 -0.76 7.43
C GLU A 216 8.59 0.42 7.98
N HIS A 217 7.68 0.14 8.92
CA HIS A 217 6.92 1.19 9.57
C HIS A 217 7.78 1.99 10.55
N GLU A 218 7.41 3.25 10.74
CA GLU A 218 8.08 4.15 11.67
C GLU A 218 7.06 4.95 12.48
N PHE A 219 7.42 5.24 13.74
CA PHE A 219 6.67 6.12 14.63
C PHE A 219 7.50 7.36 14.98
N ILE A 220 7.01 8.53 14.61
CA ILE A 220 7.64 9.81 14.94
C ILE A 220 6.77 10.52 15.97
N LYS A 221 7.31 10.81 17.15
CA LYS A 221 6.63 11.64 18.14
C LYS A 221 7.14 13.09 18.02
N ASP A 222 6.23 14.03 17.80
CA ASP A 222 6.59 15.44 17.67
C ASP A 222 6.83 16.11 19.03
N LYS A 223 7.30 17.36 19.00
CA LYS A 223 7.58 18.18 20.20
C LYS A 223 6.35 18.41 21.10
N ASN A 224 5.16 18.33 20.52
CA ASN A 224 3.88 18.54 21.21
C ASN A 224 3.29 17.22 21.73
N GLY A 225 3.89 16.09 21.39
CA GLY A 225 3.49 14.75 21.82
C GLY A 225 2.51 14.04 20.89
N ALA A 226 2.20 14.60 19.70
CA ALA A 226 1.46 13.88 18.67
C ALA A 226 2.34 12.78 18.07
N ILE A 227 1.75 11.63 17.77
CA ILE A 227 2.45 10.46 17.23
C ILE A 227 2.05 10.27 15.77
N HIS A 228 3.01 10.27 14.87
CA HIS A 228 2.82 10.06 13.44
C HIS A 228 3.19 8.62 13.07
N VAL A 229 2.30 7.94 12.35
CA VAL A 229 2.44 6.53 11.94
C VAL A 229 2.68 6.46 10.44
N LEU A 230 3.85 5.96 10.05
CA LEU A 230 4.34 6.01 8.67
C LEU A 230 4.69 4.60 8.17
N GLY A 231 4.58 4.35 6.87
CA GLY A 231 5.10 3.13 6.23
C GLY A 231 4.41 1.81 6.58
N VAL A 232 3.27 1.82 7.30
CA VAL A 232 2.60 0.58 7.73
C VAL A 232 2.02 -0.19 6.55
N LYS A 233 2.47 -1.42 6.36
CA LYS A 233 1.90 -2.38 5.39
C LYS A 233 0.58 -2.93 5.90
N LEU A 234 -0.35 -3.23 4.99
CA LEU A 234 -1.63 -3.86 5.35
C LEU A 234 -1.43 -5.18 6.12
N THR A 235 -0.44 -5.98 5.74
CA THR A 235 -0.13 -7.25 6.42
C THR A 235 0.42 -7.04 7.84
N ASP A 236 0.97 -5.86 8.12
CA ASP A 236 1.65 -5.57 9.38
C ASP A 236 0.85 -4.67 10.35
N HIS A 237 -0.32 -4.19 9.92
CA HIS A 237 -1.13 -3.21 10.66
C HIS A 237 -1.34 -3.58 12.13
N ARG A 238 -1.64 -4.86 12.41
CA ARG A 238 -1.91 -5.34 13.78
C ARG A 238 -0.65 -5.37 14.65
N ARG A 239 0.50 -5.73 14.08
CA ARG A 239 1.78 -5.75 14.82
C ARG A 239 2.20 -4.31 15.11
N ALA A 240 2.18 -3.45 14.10
CA ALA A 240 2.48 -2.02 14.22
C ALA A 240 1.58 -1.35 15.27
N ALA A 241 0.26 -1.60 15.25
CA ALA A 241 -0.65 -1.04 16.24
C ALA A 241 -0.30 -1.45 17.69
N ARG A 242 0.06 -2.72 17.91
CA ARG A 242 0.48 -3.19 19.25
C ARG A 242 1.80 -2.60 19.69
N GLU A 243 2.76 -2.48 18.77
CA GLU A 243 4.05 -1.87 19.06
C GLU A 243 3.86 -0.40 19.46
N LEU A 244 3.05 0.35 18.71
CA LEU A 244 2.68 1.72 19.02
C LEU A 244 2.08 1.83 20.42
N LEU A 245 1.12 0.96 20.75
CA LEU A 245 0.49 0.95 22.08
C LEU A 245 1.55 0.72 23.17
N LYS A 246 2.36 -0.33 23.07
CA LYS A 246 3.41 -0.62 24.06
C LYS A 246 4.46 0.48 24.19
N ARG A 247 4.79 1.16 23.09
CA ARG A 247 5.86 2.17 23.05
C ARG A 247 5.44 3.49 23.69
N TYR A 248 4.18 3.89 23.53
CA TYR A 248 3.72 5.23 23.91
C TYR A 248 2.63 5.24 24.97
N PHE A 249 2.04 4.09 25.28
CA PHE A 249 0.93 3.95 26.20
C PHE A 249 1.22 2.79 27.16
N SER A 250 0.83 2.94 28.43
CA SER A 250 1.01 1.91 29.46
C SER A 250 -0.11 0.87 29.37
N VAL A 251 -0.13 0.08 28.29
CA VAL A 251 -1.15 -0.97 28.00
C VAL A 251 -0.52 -2.35 27.99
#